data_AF-A0A2N2LN71-F1
#
_entry.id   AF-A0A2N2LN71-F1
#
_cell.length_a   1.000
_cell.length_b   1.000
_cell.length_c   1.000
_cell.angle_alpha   90.00
_cell.angle_beta   90.00
_cell.angle_gamma   90.00
#
_symmetry.space_group_name_H-M   'P 1'
#
loop_
_entity.id
_entity.type
_entity.pdbx_description
1 polymer ?
#
loop_
_entity_poly.entity_id
_entity_poly.type
_entity_poly.pdbx_seq_one_letter_code
_entity_poly.pdbx_strand_id
1 'polypeptide(L)'
;MNRVCERHLRSLARAERALKRGGGKQTLSLDRPLGEDGDSLAELLSDGDPRPDELAEHDDLLARLARVRERLLGRERRVFEALADDRPRARLARDLGIHRSTLYADIERIREVARDEGLEDFLR
;
A
#
# COMPACT_ATOMS: atom_id res chain seq x y z
N MET A 1 -11.26 37.06 8.99
CA MET A 1 -10.90 35.95 9.89
C MET A 1 -10.01 34.88 9.20
N ASN A 2 -9.23 35.22 8.14
CA ASN A 2 -8.43 34.25 7.36
C ASN A 2 -6.93 34.19 7.71
N ARG A 3 -6.35 35.30 8.22
CA ARG A 3 -4.90 35.40 8.49
C ARG A 3 -4.42 34.50 9.65
N VAL A 4 -5.29 34.22 10.62
CA VAL A 4 -4.96 33.38 11.79
C VAL A 4 -4.90 31.90 11.38
N CYS A 5 -5.87 31.43 10.59
CA CYS A 5 -5.88 30.08 10.04
C CYS A 5 -4.68 29.82 9.10
N GLU A 6 -4.37 30.77 8.21
CA GLU A 6 -3.21 30.65 7.31
C GLU A 6 -1.89 30.56 8.08
N ARG A 7 -1.72 31.38 9.14
CA ARG A 7 -0.55 31.35 10.01
C ARG A 7 -0.43 30.04 10.77
N HIS A 8 -1.55 29.50 11.25
CA HIS A 8 -1.58 28.23 11.97
C HIS A 8 -1.23 27.04 11.06
N LEU A 9 -1.79 27.01 9.85
CA LEU A 9 -1.46 26.00 8.83
C LEU A 9 0.01 26.06 8.41
N ARG A 10 0.58 27.25 8.22
CA ARG A 10 2.02 27.40 7.96
C ARG A 10 2.89 26.94 9.12
N SER A 11 2.44 27.14 10.37
CA SER A 11 3.15 26.68 11.56
C SER A 11 3.18 25.15 11.62
N LEU A 12 2.03 24.49 11.40
CA LEU A 12 1.93 23.04 11.36
C LEU A 12 2.79 22.44 10.24
N ALA A 13 2.72 23.02 9.04
CA ALA A 13 3.52 22.56 7.90
C ALA A 13 5.04 22.79 8.08
N ARG A 14 5.45 23.70 8.95
CA ARG A 14 6.87 23.90 9.31
C ARG A 14 7.31 22.92 10.39
N ALA A 15 6.48 22.68 11.40
CA ALA A 15 6.73 21.71 12.46
C ALA A 15 6.86 20.29 11.87
N GLU A 16 5.98 19.92 10.95
CA GLU A 16 6.01 18.61 10.28
C GLU A 16 7.28 18.44 9.41
N ARG A 17 7.70 19.49 8.69
CA ARG A 17 8.96 19.49 7.92
C ARG A 17 10.21 19.50 8.80
N ALA A 18 10.14 20.02 10.02
CA ALA A 18 11.25 19.98 10.98
C ALA A 18 11.37 18.58 11.59
N LEU A 19 10.23 17.93 11.88
CA LEU A 19 10.17 16.54 12.33
C LEU A 19 10.72 15.57 11.28
N LYS A 20 10.32 15.74 10.00
CA LYS A 20 10.84 14.95 8.86
C LYS A 20 12.34 15.13 8.64
N ARG A 21 12.90 16.30 8.96
CA ARG A 21 14.34 16.58 8.86
C ARG A 21 15.12 16.17 10.12
N GLY A 22 14.49 15.44 11.05
CA GLY A 22 15.16 14.95 12.25
C GLY A 22 15.61 16.07 13.20
N GLY A 23 14.96 17.24 13.16
CA GLY A 23 15.28 18.37 14.04
C GLY A 23 15.02 18.03 15.50
N GLY A 24 15.98 17.37 16.15
CA GLY A 24 15.89 16.83 17.52
C GLY A 24 16.41 15.39 17.69
N LYS A 25 16.75 14.68 16.60
CA LYS A 25 17.37 13.35 16.68
C LYS A 25 18.90 13.52 16.54
N GLN A 26 19.67 13.08 17.54
CA GLN A 26 21.11 12.91 17.37
C GLN A 26 21.33 11.87 16.27
N THR A 27 21.87 12.29 15.13
CA THR A 27 22.26 11.38 14.05
C THR A 27 23.56 10.69 14.46
N LEU A 28 23.57 9.37 14.39
CA LEU A 28 24.76 8.55 14.62
C LEU A 28 25.45 8.28 13.28
N SER A 29 26.78 8.27 13.28
CA SER A 29 27.55 7.83 12.11
C SER A 29 27.30 6.35 11.87
N LEU A 30 27.11 5.97 10.60
CA LEU A 30 26.99 4.57 10.19
C LEU A 30 28.33 3.83 10.37
N ASP A 31 29.45 4.53 10.21
CA ASP A 31 30.80 3.98 10.44
C ASP A 31 31.19 3.96 11.92
N ARG A 32 30.26 4.28 12.83
CA ARG A 32 30.56 4.23 14.27
C ARG A 32 30.67 2.76 14.69
N PRO A 33 31.79 2.33 15.30
CA PRO A 33 31.93 0.97 15.80
C PRO A 33 30.96 0.72 16.98
N LEU A 34 30.32 -0.43 16.96
CA LEU A 34 29.43 -0.96 17.99
C LEU A 34 30.21 -1.96 18.85
N GLY A 35 30.93 -1.47 19.86
CA GLY A 35 31.65 -2.31 20.82
C GLY A 35 33.09 -2.65 20.41
N GLU A 36 33.69 -3.62 21.11
CA GLU A 36 35.11 -4.00 20.95
C GLU A 36 35.38 -4.83 19.69
N ASP A 37 34.34 -5.45 19.12
CA ASP A 37 34.44 -6.34 17.96
C ASP A 37 34.49 -5.59 16.62
N GLY A 38 34.29 -4.26 16.62
CA GLY A 38 34.53 -3.39 15.46
C GLY A 38 33.40 -3.28 14.45
N ASP A 39 32.33 -4.07 14.57
CA ASP A 39 31.17 -4.02 13.68
C ASP A 39 30.55 -2.61 13.67
N SER A 40 30.31 -2.07 12.48
CA SER A 40 29.75 -0.74 12.28
C SER A 40 28.21 -0.78 12.18
N LEU A 41 27.56 0.35 12.46
CA LEU A 41 26.12 0.52 12.24
C LEU A 41 25.72 0.26 10.77
N ALA A 42 26.62 0.52 9.82
CA ALA A 42 26.41 0.25 8.40
C ALA A 42 26.27 -1.26 8.13
N GLU A 43 27.13 -2.08 8.73
CA GLU A 43 27.16 -3.53 8.51
C GLU A 43 25.96 -4.26 9.14
N LEU A 44 25.36 -3.67 10.18
CA LEU A 44 24.16 -4.20 10.81
C LEU A 44 22.87 -3.88 10.04
N LEU A 45 22.90 -2.87 9.18
CA LEU A 45 21.75 -2.46 8.40
C LEU A 45 21.71 -3.29 7.11
N SER A 46 20.70 -4.16 7.01
CA SER A 46 20.34 -4.77 5.72
C SER A 46 20.00 -3.66 4.73
N ASP A 47 20.60 -3.71 3.55
CA ASP A 47 20.05 -3.01 2.39
C ASP A 47 18.57 -3.38 2.30
N GLY A 48 17.70 -2.39 2.15
CA GLY A 48 16.24 -2.59 2.16
C GLY A 48 15.71 -3.37 0.97
N ASP A 49 16.56 -4.15 0.31
CA ASP A 49 16.21 -5.03 -0.77
C ASP A 49 15.36 -6.19 -0.22
N PRO A 50 14.25 -6.52 -0.90
CA PRO A 50 13.39 -7.61 -0.47
C PRO A 50 14.17 -8.91 -0.47
N ARG A 51 14.00 -9.69 0.60
CA ARG A 51 14.67 -10.98 0.75
C ARG A 51 14.15 -11.95 -0.33
N PRO A 52 14.93 -12.97 -0.72
CA PRO A 52 14.48 -13.98 -1.68
C PRO A 52 13.13 -14.62 -1.32
N ASP A 53 12.87 -14.84 -0.02
CA ASP A 53 11.61 -15.39 0.47
C ASP A 53 10.44 -14.40 0.26
N GLU A 54 10.67 -13.10 0.49
CA GLU A 54 9.67 -12.05 0.27
C GLU A 54 9.33 -11.89 -1.21
N LEU A 55 10.32 -12.05 -2.11
CA LEU A 55 10.11 -12.08 -3.55
C LEU A 55 9.30 -13.30 -4.00
N ALA A 56 9.59 -14.48 -3.43
CA ALA A 56 8.86 -15.71 -3.74
C ALA A 56 7.39 -15.62 -3.29
N GLU A 57 7.13 -15.06 -2.11
CA GLU A 57 5.77 -14.79 -1.62
C GLU A 57 5.01 -13.81 -2.53
N HIS A 58 5.69 -12.77 -3.00
CA HIS A 58 5.13 -11.81 -3.93
C HIS A 58 4.75 -12.45 -5.28
N ASP A 59 5.62 -13.30 -5.85
CA ASP A 59 5.35 -13.98 -7.12
C ASP A 59 4.18 -14.98 -7.00
N ASP A 60 4.08 -15.70 -5.89
CA ASP A 60 2.94 -16.58 -5.64
C ASP A 60 1.63 -15.79 -5.47
N LEU A 61 1.67 -14.64 -4.79
CA LEU A 61 0.51 -13.74 -4.69
C LEU A 61 0.07 -13.25 -6.08
N LEU A 62 1.01 -12.84 -6.94
CA LEU A 62 0.70 -12.44 -8.31
C LEU A 62 0.09 -13.58 -9.13
N ALA A 63 0.61 -14.80 -8.98
CA ALA A 63 0.07 -15.97 -9.65
C ALA A 63 -1.37 -16.28 -9.19
N ARG A 64 -1.66 -16.17 -7.89
CA ARG A 64 -3.03 -16.32 -7.34
C ARG A 64 -3.97 -15.24 -7.88
N LEU A 65 -3.54 -13.98 -7.91
CA LEU A 65 -4.34 -12.88 -8.48
C LEU A 65 -4.62 -13.06 -9.98
N ALA A 66 -3.67 -13.61 -10.73
CA ALA A 66 -3.86 -13.94 -12.14
C ALA A 66 -4.96 -15.01 -12.32
N ARG A 67 -4.94 -16.08 -11.50
CA ARG A 67 -5.98 -17.12 -11.50
C ARG A 67 -7.36 -16.56 -11.15
N VAL A 68 -7.45 -15.66 -10.16
CA VAL A 68 -8.70 -14.93 -9.86
C VAL A 68 -9.19 -14.21 -11.12
N ARG A 69 -8.35 -13.40 -11.75
CA ARG A 69 -8.72 -12.62 -12.94
C ARG A 69 -9.21 -13.49 -14.09
N GLU A 70 -8.58 -14.65 -14.31
CA GLU A 70 -8.97 -15.61 -15.34
C GLU A 70 -10.37 -16.20 -15.11
N ARG A 71 -10.74 -16.45 -13.86
CA ARG A 71 -12.05 -17.00 -13.46
C ARG A 71 -13.20 -15.98 -13.50
N LEU A 72 -12.90 -14.68 -13.54
CA LEU A 72 -13.91 -13.61 -13.62
C LEU A 72 -14.50 -13.45 -15.03
N LEU A 73 -15.80 -13.19 -15.09
CA LEU A 73 -16.52 -12.87 -16.31
C LEU A 73 -16.24 -11.42 -16.75
N GLY A 74 -16.49 -11.10 -18.02
CA GLY A 74 -16.03 -9.84 -18.64
C GLY A 74 -16.34 -8.55 -17.86
N ARG A 75 -17.51 -8.44 -17.22
CA ARG A 75 -17.86 -7.28 -16.38
C ARG A 75 -17.12 -7.29 -15.04
N GLU A 76 -17.10 -8.44 -14.35
CA GLU A 76 -16.40 -8.64 -13.08
C GLU A 76 -14.89 -8.37 -13.24
N ARG A 77 -14.30 -8.78 -14.37
CA ARG A 77 -12.89 -8.49 -14.70
C ARG A 77 -12.63 -6.99 -14.82
N ARG A 78 -13.51 -6.23 -15.46
CA ARG A 78 -13.39 -4.76 -15.53
C ARG A 78 -13.54 -4.13 -14.16
N VAL A 79 -14.43 -4.65 -13.31
CA VAL A 79 -14.56 -4.20 -11.93
C VAL A 79 -13.25 -4.46 -11.20
N PHE A 80 -12.73 -5.69 -11.22
CA PHE A 80 -11.47 -6.08 -10.60
C PHE A 80 -10.30 -5.17 -11.00
N GLU A 81 -10.13 -4.91 -12.29
CA GLU A 81 -9.09 -3.99 -12.79
C GLU A 81 -9.29 -2.56 -12.30
N ALA A 82 -10.55 -2.09 -12.23
CA ALA A 82 -10.85 -0.75 -11.75
C ALA A 82 -10.65 -0.60 -10.23
N LEU A 83 -10.75 -1.68 -9.44
CA LEU A 83 -10.54 -1.64 -7.99
C LEU A 83 -9.09 -1.28 -7.60
N ALA A 84 -8.13 -1.43 -8.51
CA ALA A 84 -6.72 -1.08 -8.28
C ALA A 84 -6.52 0.45 -8.11
N ASP A 85 -7.38 1.25 -8.72
CA ASP A 85 -7.39 2.69 -8.49
C ASP A 85 -8.23 2.96 -7.22
N ASP A 86 -7.63 3.61 -6.22
CA ASP A 86 -8.25 3.96 -4.92
C ASP A 86 -9.35 5.05 -5.06
N ARG A 87 -10.31 4.80 -5.94
CA ARG A 87 -11.42 5.69 -6.30
C ARG A 87 -12.65 5.32 -5.50
N PRO A 88 -13.50 6.30 -5.14
CA PRO A 88 -14.79 6.02 -4.51
C PRO A 88 -15.65 5.08 -5.36
N ARG A 89 -16.29 4.09 -4.74
CA ARG A 89 -17.18 3.12 -5.43
C ARG A 89 -18.27 3.78 -6.27
N ALA A 90 -18.77 4.94 -5.82
CA ALA A 90 -19.73 5.76 -6.53
C ALA A 90 -19.23 6.33 -7.86
N ARG A 91 -17.92 6.63 -7.94
CA ARG A 91 -17.26 7.08 -9.17
C ARG A 91 -16.98 5.89 -10.08
N LEU A 92 -16.50 4.79 -9.50
CA LEU A 92 -16.26 3.53 -10.21
C LEU A 92 -17.50 3.02 -10.96
N ALA A 93 -18.66 2.98 -10.28
CA ALA A 93 -19.93 2.56 -10.88
C ALA A 93 -20.34 3.45 -12.07
N ARG A 94 -20.10 4.76 -11.94
CA ARG A 94 -20.37 5.75 -13.00
C ARG A 94 -19.46 5.54 -14.21
N ASP A 95 -18.16 5.39 -13.97
CA ASP A 95 -17.15 5.21 -15.02
C ASP A 95 -17.38 3.90 -15.79
N LEU A 96 -17.86 2.85 -15.09
CA LEU A 96 -18.22 1.56 -15.68
C LEU A 96 -19.63 1.53 -16.30
N GLY A 97 -20.43 2.58 -16.13
CA GLY A 97 -21.80 2.66 -16.66
C GLY A 97 -22.79 1.69 -16.02
N ILE A 98 -22.56 1.31 -14.75
CA ILE A 98 -23.39 0.32 -14.02
C ILE A 98 -24.03 0.92 -12.77
N HIS A 99 -25.12 0.30 -12.31
CA HIS A 99 -25.72 0.66 -11.03
C HIS A 99 -24.84 0.25 -9.85
N ARG A 100 -24.90 0.99 -8.74
CA ARG A 100 -24.08 0.69 -7.54
C ARG A 100 -24.36 -0.70 -6.98
N SER A 101 -25.60 -1.17 -7.03
CA SER A 101 -25.95 -2.53 -6.59
C SER A 101 -25.25 -3.59 -7.43
N THR A 102 -25.15 -3.39 -8.74
CA THR A 102 -24.41 -4.28 -9.66
C THR A 102 -22.93 -4.27 -9.34
N LEU A 103 -22.34 -3.10 -9.08
CA LEU A 103 -20.95 -3.01 -8.65
C LEU A 103 -20.70 -3.81 -7.36
N TYR A 104 -21.58 -3.69 -6.36
CA TYR A 104 -21.42 -4.44 -5.11
C TYR A 104 -21.60 -5.95 -5.31
N ALA A 105 -22.53 -6.38 -6.17
CA ALA A 105 -22.69 -7.79 -6.50
C ALA A 105 -21.44 -8.35 -7.21
N ASP A 106 -20.88 -7.61 -8.17
CA ASP A 106 -19.64 -8.01 -8.86
C ASP A 106 -18.45 -8.03 -7.88
N ILE A 107 -18.35 -7.10 -6.93
CA ILE A 107 -17.32 -7.12 -5.87
C ILE A 107 -17.46 -8.35 -4.98
N GLU A 108 -18.68 -8.74 -4.61
CA GLU A 108 -18.89 -9.92 -3.78
C GLU A 108 -18.51 -11.20 -4.53
N ARG A 109 -18.85 -11.27 -5.83
CA ARG A 109 -18.38 -12.35 -6.70
C ARG A 109 -16.86 -12.42 -6.77
N ILE A 110 -16.19 -11.28 -6.94
CA ILE A 110 -14.71 -11.22 -6.96
C ILE A 110 -14.14 -11.74 -5.65
N ARG A 111 -14.74 -11.37 -4.51
CA ARG A 111 -14.33 -11.87 -3.19
C ARG A 111 -14.49 -13.38 -3.11
N GLU A 112 -15.62 -13.94 -3.53
CA GLU A 112 -15.82 -15.40 -3.56
C GLU A 112 -14.71 -16.11 -4.34
N VAL A 113 -14.41 -15.64 -5.55
CA VAL A 113 -13.34 -16.23 -6.38
C VAL A 113 -11.97 -16.08 -5.73
N ALA A 114 -11.70 -14.95 -5.07
CA ALA A 114 -10.45 -14.73 -4.35
C ALA A 114 -10.32 -15.65 -3.12
N ARG A 115 -11.41 -15.93 -2.39
CA ARG A 115 -11.41 -16.91 -1.29
C ARG A 115 -11.09 -18.32 -1.79
N ASP A 116 -11.68 -18.72 -2.92
CA ASP A 116 -11.40 -20.02 -3.55
C ASP A 116 -9.92 -20.18 -3.94
N GLU A 117 -9.22 -19.09 -4.25
CA GLU A 117 -7.77 -19.08 -4.55
C GLU A 117 -6.89 -18.91 -3.31
N GLY A 118 -7.48 -18.96 -2.11
CA GLY A 118 -6.76 -18.87 -0.83
C GLY A 118 -6.27 -17.46 -0.50
N LEU A 119 -6.94 -16.42 -0.98
CA LEU A 119 -6.60 -15.01 -0.70
C LEU A 119 -7.42 -14.41 0.45
N GLU A 120 -8.05 -15.22 1.29
CA GLU A 120 -8.93 -14.79 2.38
C GLU A 120 -8.27 -13.77 3.33
N ASP A 121 -6.99 -14.00 3.65
CA ASP A 121 -6.24 -13.14 4.55
C ASP A 121 -5.97 -11.74 3.97
N PHE A 122 -6.02 -11.60 2.64
CA PHE A 122 -5.84 -10.33 1.94
C PHE A 122 -7.15 -9.55 1.74
N LEU A 123 -8.30 -10.13 2.09
CA LEU A 123 -9.62 -9.51 1.92
C LEU A 123 -10.13 -8.76 3.16
N ARG A 124 -9.33 -8.71 4.23
CA ARG A 124 -9.67 -8.04 5.49
C ARG A 124 -9.60 -6.51 5.40
#